data_AF-W6QL45-F1
#
_entry.id   AF-W6QL45-F1
#
_cell.length_a   1.000
_cell.length_b   1.000
_cell.length_c   1.000
_cell.angle_alpha   90.00
_cell.angle_beta   90.00
_cell.angle_gamma   90.00
#
_symmetry.space_group_name_H-M   'P 1'
#
loop_
_entity.id
_entity.type
_entity.pdbx_description
1 polymer ?
#
loop_
_entity_poly.entity_id
_entity_poly.type
_entity_poly.pdbx_seq_one_letter_code
_entity_poly.pdbx_strand_id
1 'polypeptide(L)'
;MVVAKENGIVIRCFQISVFYAQIRVCHRSLRDRMAEALRNIETLCLDDSPVLIDFLSNIHLPVLRHFELRRCWVTYADIQRVLNAHL
;
A
#
# COMPACT_ATOMS: atom_id res chain seq x y z
N MET A 1 10.94 5.95 6.92
CA MET A 1 10.13 5.13 7.85
C MET A 1 10.98 4.43 8.91
N VAL A 2 12.10 3.78 8.56
CA VAL A 2 12.96 3.06 9.52
C VAL A 2 13.43 3.99 10.66
N VAL A 3 14.07 5.11 10.33
CA VAL A 3 14.52 6.11 11.33
C VAL A 3 13.37 6.63 12.20
N ALA A 4 12.20 6.88 11.62
CA ALA A 4 11.03 7.32 12.39
C ALA A 4 10.62 6.26 13.43
N LYS A 5 10.54 4.98 13.01
CA LYS A 5 10.24 3.86 13.92
C LYS A 5 11.32 3.69 15.01
N GLU A 6 12.59 3.81 14.66
CA GLU A 6 13.72 3.73 15.60
C GLU A 6 13.68 4.82 16.69
N ASN A 7 13.09 5.98 16.36
CA ASN A 7 12.89 7.09 17.30
C ASN A 7 11.51 7.04 17.99
N GLY A 8 10.78 5.92 17.90
CA GLY A 8 9.46 5.76 18.52
C GLY A 8 8.33 6.54 17.83
N ILE A 9 8.58 7.12 16.66
CA ILE A 9 7.57 7.85 15.89
C ILE A 9 6.70 6.85 15.13
N VAL A 10 5.40 6.87 15.42
CA VAL A 10 4.40 6.03 14.75
C VAL A 10 3.75 6.82 13.61
N ILE A 11 4.02 6.39 12.38
CA ILE A 11 3.33 6.90 11.19
C ILE A 11 2.06 6.07 11.01
N ARG A 12 0.91 6.74 10.90
CA ARG A 12 -0.41 6.10 10.69
C ARG A 12 -1.02 6.39 9.32
N CYS A 13 -0.57 7.44 8.65
CA CYS A 13 -1.01 7.83 7.32
C CYS A 13 0.19 7.80 6.36
N PHE A 14 0.00 7.18 5.21
CA PHE A 14 1.03 7.10 4.18
C PHE A 14 0.41 7.36 2.81
N GLN A 15 1.05 8.25 2.04
CA GLN A 15 0.62 8.59 0.69
C GLN A 15 1.74 8.25 -0.30
N ILE A 16 1.36 7.62 -1.41
CA ILE A 16 2.25 7.37 -2.55
C ILE A 16 1.67 8.11 -3.74
N SER A 17 2.47 9.00 -4.35
CA SER A 17 2.06 9.81 -5.48
C SER A 17 2.94 9.53 -6.71
N VAL A 18 2.33 9.55 -7.91
CA VAL A 18 3.03 9.54 -9.21
C VAL A 18 4.00 8.35 -9.35
N PHE A 19 3.55 7.16 -8.98
CA PHE A 19 4.34 5.94 -9.06
C PHE A 19 3.88 5.08 -10.25
N TYR A 20 4.74 4.95 -11.25
CA TYR A 20 4.43 4.20 -12.49
C TYR A 20 5.36 3.01 -12.74
N ALA A 21 6.33 2.75 -11.87
CA ALA A 21 7.22 1.61 -12.03
C ALA A 21 6.45 0.30 -11.85
N GLN A 22 6.60 -0.62 -12.80
CA GLN A 22 5.99 -1.94 -12.67
C GLN A 22 6.76 -2.79 -11.65
N ILE A 23 6.16 -3.01 -10.50
CA ILE A 23 6.70 -3.92 -9.49
C ILE A 23 6.19 -5.32 -9.82
N ARG A 24 7.09 -6.22 -10.24
CA ARG A 24 6.73 -7.64 -10.37
C ARG A 24 6.38 -8.19 -9.00
N VAL A 25 5.15 -8.71 -8.85
CA VAL A 25 4.59 -9.29 -7.62
C VAL A 25 5.49 -10.39 -7.01
N CYS A 26 6.38 -11.00 -7.80
CA CYS A 26 7.26 -12.09 -7.38
C CYS A 26 8.44 -11.71 -6.47
N HIS A 27 8.69 -10.42 -6.19
CA HIS A 27 9.79 -10.03 -5.28
C HIS A 27 9.37 -10.18 -3.81
N ARG A 28 9.41 -11.42 -3.31
CA ARG A 28 9.08 -11.76 -1.91
C ARG A 28 9.76 -10.84 -0.90
N SER A 29 11.06 -10.56 -1.07
CA SER A 29 11.82 -9.69 -0.18
C SER A 29 11.30 -8.24 -0.16
N LEU A 30 10.86 -7.71 -1.30
CA LEU A 30 10.28 -6.37 -1.38
C LEU A 30 8.90 -6.35 -0.72
N ARG A 31 8.07 -7.37 -0.99
CA ARG A 31 6.76 -7.52 -0.38
C ARG A 31 6.86 -7.59 1.14
N ASP A 32 7.75 -8.41 1.68
CA ASP A 32 7.91 -8.59 3.13
C ASP A 32 8.42 -7.30 3.79
N ARG A 33 9.33 -6.56 3.12
CA ARG A 33 9.79 -5.24 3.60
C ARG A 33 8.68 -4.20 3.57
N MET A 34 7.85 -4.19 2.54
CA MET A 34 6.72 -3.27 2.42
C MET A 34 5.62 -3.59 3.43
N ALA A 35 5.34 -4.88 3.68
CA ALA A 35 4.43 -5.31 4.74
C ALA A 35 4.89 -4.82 6.11
N GLU A 36 6.17 -5.03 6.44
CA GLU A 36 6.70 -4.53 7.71
C GLU A 36 6.70 -2.99 7.77
N ALA A 37 7.10 -2.32 6.69
CA ALA A 37 7.06 -0.86 6.64
C ALA A 37 5.65 -0.33 6.93
N LEU A 38 4.65 -0.86 6.22
CA LEU A 38 3.26 -0.38 6.27
C LEU A 38 2.43 -0.99 7.42
N ARG A 39 3.01 -1.84 8.27
CA ARG A 39 2.29 -2.59 9.32
C ARG A 39 1.46 -1.74 10.29
N ASN A 40 1.85 -0.49 10.52
CA ASN A 40 1.16 0.43 11.44
C ASN A 40 0.29 1.48 10.71
N ILE A 41 0.15 1.36 9.39
CA ILE A 41 -0.59 2.32 8.57
C ILE A 41 -2.08 2.03 8.67
N GLU A 42 -2.83 3.00 9.19
CA GLU A 42 -4.28 2.99 9.24
C GLU A 42 -4.90 3.63 7.99
N THR A 43 -4.19 4.55 7.35
CA THR A 43 -4.65 5.25 6.13
C THR A 43 -3.60 5.18 5.05
N LEU A 44 -3.92 4.52 3.95
CA LEU A 44 -3.06 4.42 2.77
C LEU A 44 -3.74 5.12 1.59
N CYS A 45 -3.05 6.11 1.03
CA CYS A 45 -3.53 6.85 -0.13
C CYS A 45 -2.62 6.59 -1.34
N LEU A 46 -3.21 6.12 -2.43
CA LEU A 46 -2.57 6.06 -3.73
C LEU A 46 -3.08 7.20 -4.58
N ASP A 47 -2.16 8.03 -5.04
CA ASP A 47 -2.45 9.22 -5.78
C ASP A 47 -1.76 9.14 -7.14
N ASP A 48 -2.54 9.01 -8.21
CA ASP A 48 -2.02 8.82 -9.57
C ASP A 48 -0.97 7.69 -9.64
N SER A 49 -1.24 6.59 -8.93
CA SER A 49 -0.34 5.45 -8.77
C SER A 49 -1.07 4.09 -8.94
N PRO A 50 -1.83 3.89 -10.04
CA PRO A 50 -2.72 2.73 -10.19
C PRO A 50 -1.97 1.39 -10.24
N VAL A 51 -0.71 1.39 -10.70
CA VAL A 51 0.10 0.16 -10.82
C VAL A 51 0.43 -0.50 -9.48
N LEU A 52 0.30 0.24 -8.37
CA LEU A 52 0.58 -0.29 -7.03
C LEU A 52 -0.59 -1.08 -6.44
N ILE A 53 -1.77 -1.01 -7.05
CA ILE A 53 -2.97 -1.68 -6.52
C ILE A 53 -2.74 -3.19 -6.43
N ASP A 54 -2.30 -3.81 -7.52
CA ASP A 54 -2.05 -5.26 -7.55
C ASP A 54 -0.98 -5.67 -6.53
N PHE A 55 0.10 -4.88 -6.43
CA PHE A 55 1.16 -5.14 -5.45
C PHE A 55 0.65 -5.02 -3.99
N LEU A 56 -0.15 -4.00 -3.68
CA LEU A 56 -0.68 -3.77 -2.35
C LEU A 56 -1.78 -4.77 -1.96
N SER A 57 -2.54 -5.28 -2.93
CA SER A 57 -3.45 -6.42 -2.71
C SER A 57 -2.71 -7.70 -2.29
N ASN A 58 -1.39 -7.78 -2.50
CA ASN A 58 -0.58 -8.92 -2.10
C ASN A 58 0.18 -8.70 -0.77
N ILE A 59 0.01 -7.55 -0.13
CA ILE A 59 0.63 -7.21 1.16
C ILE A 59 -0.41 -7.33 2.26
N HIS A 60 -0.03 -7.86 3.42
CA HIS A 60 -0.91 -7.86 4.58
C HIS A 60 -0.81 -6.54 5.35
N LEU A 61 -1.93 -5.83 5.50
CA LEU A 61 -2.01 -4.54 6.20
C LEU A 61 -2.99 -4.63 7.38
N PRO A 62 -2.56 -5.16 8.55
CA PRO A 62 -3.47 -5.63 9.61
C PRO A 62 -4.30 -4.54 10.30
N VAL A 63 -3.88 -3.28 10.22
CA VAL A 63 -4.55 -2.15 10.88
C VAL A 63 -5.11 -1.13 9.89
N LEU A 64 -5.15 -1.48 8.60
CA LEU A 64 -5.67 -0.60 7.57
C LEU A 64 -7.17 -0.37 7.79
N ARG A 65 -7.56 0.91 7.83
CA ARG A 65 -8.95 1.33 8.01
C ARG A 65 -9.47 2.13 6.83
N HIS A 66 -8.57 2.89 6.19
CA HIS A 66 -8.90 3.73 5.06
C HIS A 66 -7.92 3.46 3.93
N PHE A 67 -8.45 3.05 2.78
CA PHE A 67 -7.71 2.93 1.54
C PHE A 67 -8.28 3.91 0.52
N GLU A 68 -7.49 4.90 0.15
CA GLU A 68 -7.91 6.00 -0.72
C GLU A 68 -7.22 5.92 -2.08
N LEU A 69 -8.01 6.08 -3.15
CA LEU A 69 -7.55 6.16 -4.52
C LEU A 69 -7.84 7.56 -5.05
N ARG A 70 -6.81 8.39 -5.19
CA ARG A 70 -6.90 9.74 -5.79
C ARG A 70 -6.36 9.71 -7.19
N ARG A 71 -7.07 10.33 -8.15
CA ARG A 71 -6.62 10.51 -9.53
C ARG A 71 -6.15 9.21 -10.23
N CYS A 72 -6.57 8.05 -9.73
CA CYS A 72 -6.21 6.75 -10.29
C CYS A 72 -7.28 6.31 -11.30
N TRP A 73 -6.84 5.92 -12.49
CA TRP A 73 -7.69 5.19 -13.44
C TRP A 73 -7.60 3.72 -13.10
N VAL A 74 -8.68 3.15 -12.58
CA VAL A 74 -8.73 1.77 -12.07
C VAL A 74 -9.90 1.02 -12.66
N THR A 75 -9.76 -0.28 -12.83
CA THR A 75 -10.86 -1.14 -13.26
C THR A 75 -11.69 -1.60 -12.07
N TYR A 76 -12.90 -2.09 -12.34
CA TYR A 76 -13.71 -2.77 -11.32
C TYR A 76 -12.98 -3.97 -10.70
N ALA A 77 -12.21 -4.72 -11.51
CA ALA A 77 -11.42 -5.85 -11.05
C ALA A 77 -10.33 -5.42 -10.05
N ASP A 78 -9.71 -4.26 -10.26
CA ASP A 78 -8.71 -3.73 -9.34
C ASP A 78 -9.31 -3.37 -7.98
N ILE A 79 -10.50 -2.76 -7.99
CA ILE A 79 -11.23 -2.44 -6.75
C ILE A 79 -11.57 -3.74 -6.01
N GLN A 80 -12.16 -4.73 -6.68
CA GLN A 80 -12.49 -6.02 -6.07
C GLN A 80 -11.27 -6.70 -5.47
N ARG A 81 -10.11 -6.64 -6.13
CA ARG A 81 -8.87 -7.24 -5.65
C ARG A 81 -8.39 -6.61 -4.34
N VAL A 82 -8.49 -5.30 -4.18
CA VAL A 82 -8.15 -4.62 -2.92
C VAL A 82 -9.14 -4.99 -1.83
N LEU A 83 -10.44 -4.96 -2.13
CA LEU A 83 -11.47 -5.30 -1.16
C LEU A 83 -11.29 -6.73 -0.62
N ASN A 84 -11.08 -7.71 -1.50
CA ASN A 84 -10.87 -9.11 -1.10
C ASN A 84 -9.57 -9.35 -0.30
N ALA A 85 -8.59 -8.45 -0.41
CA ALA A 85 -7.31 -8.59 0.27
C ALA A 85 -7.30 -7.93 1.67
N HIS A 86 -8.15 -6.93 1.90
CA HIS A 86 -8.05 -6.02 3.04
C HIS A 86 -9.37 -5.79 3.81
N LEU A 87 -10.49 -6.36 3.36
CA LEU A 87 -11.76 -6.46 4.10
C LEU A 87 -11.98 -7.89 4.60
#